data_AF-A0A6M1T526-F1
#
_entry.id   AF-A0A6M1T526-F1
#
_cell.length_a   1.000
_cell.length_b   1.000
_cell.length_c   1.000
_cell.angle_alpha   90.00
_cell.angle_beta   90.00
_cell.angle_gamma   90.00
#
_symmetry.space_group_name_H-M   'P 1'
#
loop_
_entity.id
_entity.type
_entity.pdbx_description
1 polymer ?
#
loop_
_entity_poly.entity_id
_entity_poly.type
_entity_poly.pdbx_seq_one_letter_code
_entity_poly.pdbx_strand_id
1 'polypeptide(L)'
;MINWQRTFAFVTGSIVFGLAIILVSNSYIQYVAAEGSTGYLFLFGFGLVYLNLNFGFSRRFMMKAFNINWICYLMAFFTILPTIFWVYTKDVGLAETELVFVLTTIFSAFLGAYFGIRRGVVKRAKYIQRLREEKEELPDSLKRPHDDLNIN
;
A
#
# COMPACT_ATOMS: atom_id res chain seq x y z
N MET A 1 -4.45 -0.14 22.18
CA MET A 1 -2.98 0.05 22.11
C MET A 1 -2.57 0.13 20.65
N ILE A 2 -1.92 1.24 20.24
CA ILE A 2 -1.35 1.38 18.90
C ILE A 2 -0.19 0.38 18.78
N ASN A 3 -0.27 -0.55 17.83
CA ASN A 3 0.80 -1.52 17.57
C ASN A 3 1.95 -0.83 16.81
N TRP A 4 2.75 -0.06 17.53
CA TRP A 4 3.84 0.75 16.98
C TRP A 4 4.86 -0.07 16.17
N GLN A 5 5.16 -1.29 16.62
CA GLN A 5 6.03 -2.23 15.89
C GLN A 5 5.52 -2.54 14.48
N ARG A 6 4.20 -2.69 14.31
CA ARG A 6 3.59 -2.96 13.00
C ARG A 6 3.65 -1.72 12.12
N THR A 7 3.31 -0.56 12.68
CA THR A 7 3.43 0.72 11.98
C THR A 7 4.83 0.93 11.45
N PHE A 8 5.85 0.76 12.31
CA PHE A 8 7.24 0.88 11.92
C PHE A 8 7.60 -0.06 10.78
N ALA A 9 7.28 -1.35 10.90
CA ALA A 9 7.57 -2.34 9.85
C ALA A 9 6.93 -1.99 8.50
N PHE A 10 5.68 -1.49 8.50
CA PHE A 10 4.99 -1.09 7.27
C PHE A 10 5.58 0.18 6.65
N VAL A 11 5.93 1.18 7.46
CA VAL A 11 6.53 2.44 6.99
C VAL A 11 7.94 2.22 6.45
N THR A 12 8.78 1.44 7.14
CA THR A 12 10.10 1.08 6.63
C THR A 12 9.97 0.23 5.37
N GLY A 13 9.01 -0.70 5.33
CA GLY A 13 8.70 -1.47 4.13
C GLY A 13 8.34 -0.58 2.94
N SER A 14 7.50 0.44 3.13
CA SER A 14 7.13 1.35 2.04
C SER A 14 8.34 2.10 1.47
N ILE A 15 9.32 2.48 2.30
CA ILE A 15 10.57 3.10 1.85
C ILE A 15 11.39 2.11 1.00
N VAL A 16 11.58 0.88 1.49
CA VAL A 16 12.35 -0.17 0.78
C VAL A 16 11.73 -0.47 -0.59
N PHE A 17 10.41 -0.57 -0.68
CA PHE A 17 9.73 -0.78 -1.95
C PHE A 17 9.79 0.45 -2.87
N GLY A 18 9.75 1.67 -2.32
CA GLY A 18 10.01 2.89 -3.10
C GLY A 18 11.40 2.88 -3.74
N LEU A 19 12.43 2.50 -2.97
CA LEU A 19 13.80 2.34 -3.46
C LEU A 19 13.91 1.24 -4.53
N ALA A 20 13.24 0.11 -4.32
CA ALA A 20 13.21 -0.98 -5.30
C ALA A 20 12.56 -0.55 -6.62
N ILE A 21 11.50 0.28 -6.57
CA ILE A 21 10.86 0.82 -7.76
C ILE A 21 11.84 1.68 -8.56
N ILE A 22 12.72 2.47 -7.93
CA ILE A 22 13.71 3.27 -8.68
C ILE A 22 14.59 2.38 -9.56
N LEU A 23 15.06 1.24 -9.03
CA LEU A 23 15.95 0.34 -9.79
C LEU A 23 15.32 -0.11 -11.10
N VAL A 24 14.03 -0.40 -11.07
CA VAL A 24 13.26 -0.78 -12.26
C VAL A 24 12.96 0.45 -13.11
N SER A 25 12.51 1.54 -12.49
CA SER A 25 12.06 2.76 -13.16
C SER A 25 13.19 3.42 -13.95
N ASN A 26 14.42 3.38 -13.44
CA ASN A 26 15.58 3.99 -14.07
C ASN A 26 15.81 3.48 -15.51
N SER A 27 15.43 2.23 -15.81
CA SER A 27 15.60 1.66 -17.15
C SER A 27 14.52 2.10 -18.15
N TYR A 28 13.37 2.58 -17.65
CA TYR A 28 12.17 2.81 -18.48
C TYR A 28 11.62 4.24 -18.42
N ILE A 29 12.08 5.05 -17.47
CA ILE A 29 11.54 6.40 -17.21
C ILE A 29 11.73 7.36 -18.40
N GLN A 30 12.82 7.21 -19.15
CA GLN A 30 13.08 7.97 -20.38
C GLN A 30 12.00 7.78 -21.45
N TYR A 31 11.31 6.63 -21.48
CA TYR A 31 10.26 6.38 -22.47
C TYR A 31 9.00 7.21 -22.22
N VAL A 32 8.87 7.85 -21.05
CA VAL A 32 7.80 8.81 -20.77
C VAL A 32 7.94 10.06 -21.64
N ALA A 33 9.17 10.46 -21.98
CA ALA A 33 9.43 11.59 -22.86
C ALA A 33 9.29 11.25 -24.36
N ALA A 34 9.02 9.99 -24.71
CA ALA A 34 8.83 9.58 -26.10
C ALA A 34 7.57 10.22 -26.69
N GLU A 35 7.68 10.78 -27.89
CA GLU A 35 6.55 11.38 -28.59
C GLU A 35 5.47 10.34 -28.96
N GLY A 36 4.21 10.79 -28.96
CA GLY A 36 3.07 9.98 -29.37
C GLY A 36 2.51 9.08 -28.27
N SER A 37 1.91 7.96 -28.67
CA SER A 37 1.19 7.04 -27.76
C SER A 37 2.10 6.29 -26.79
N THR A 38 3.38 6.12 -27.14
CA THR A 38 4.37 5.41 -26.32
C THR A 38 4.59 6.12 -24.98
N GLY A 39 4.80 7.44 -24.98
CA GLY A 39 5.00 8.22 -23.76
C GLY A 39 3.82 8.11 -22.79
N TYR A 40 2.59 8.23 -23.31
CA TYR A 40 1.39 8.05 -22.50
C TYR A 40 1.24 6.64 -21.94
N LEU A 41 1.62 5.61 -22.70
CA LEU A 41 1.54 4.22 -22.23
C LEU A 41 2.51 3.98 -21.07
N PHE A 42 3.74 4.48 -21.17
CA PHE A 42 4.70 4.39 -20.07
C PHE A 42 4.27 5.22 -18.85
N LEU A 43 3.80 6.46 -19.07
CA LEU A 43 3.28 7.30 -17.99
C LEU A 43 2.11 6.62 -17.25
N PHE A 44 1.16 6.07 -17.99
CA PHE A 44 0.04 5.32 -17.44
C PHE A 44 0.50 4.05 -16.73
N GLY A 45 1.47 3.32 -17.31
CA GLY A 45 2.08 2.15 -16.70
C GLY A 45 2.72 2.47 -15.35
N PHE A 46 3.52 3.52 -15.26
CA PHE A 46 4.09 4.00 -14.00
C PHE A 46 3.00 4.40 -13.00
N GLY A 47 1.98 5.14 -13.44
CA GLY A 47 0.83 5.47 -12.61
C GLY A 47 0.15 4.23 -12.03
N LEU A 48 -0.11 3.22 -12.86
CA LEU A 48 -0.69 1.95 -12.41
C LEU A 48 0.21 1.21 -11.41
N VAL A 49 1.53 1.22 -11.59
CA VAL A 49 2.46 0.60 -10.64
C VAL A 49 2.35 1.27 -9.27
N TYR A 50 2.47 2.61 -9.21
CA TYR A 50 2.36 3.34 -7.95
C TYR A 50 0.98 3.20 -7.30
N LEU A 51 -0.08 3.21 -8.11
CA LEU A 51 -1.45 3.00 -7.64
C LEU A 51 -1.62 1.61 -7.01
N ASN A 52 -1.23 0.55 -7.73
CA ASN A 52 -1.42 -0.83 -7.26
C ASN A 52 -0.56 -1.13 -6.02
N LEU A 53 0.66 -0.63 -5.99
CA LEU A 53 1.55 -0.83 -4.85
C LEU A 53 1.00 -0.15 -3.59
N ASN A 54 0.59 1.12 -3.70
CA ASN A 54 0.01 1.86 -2.58
C ASN A 54 -1.36 1.35 -2.14
N PHE A 55 -2.15 0.86 -3.10
CA PHE A 55 -3.36 0.11 -2.82
C PHE A 55 -3.08 -1.14 -1.99
N GLY A 56 -2.11 -1.94 -2.42
CA GLY A 56 -1.72 -3.18 -1.74
C GLY A 56 -1.25 -2.95 -0.30
N PHE A 57 -0.34 -1.99 -0.11
CA PHE A 57 0.18 -1.65 1.21
C PHE A 57 -0.87 -1.08 2.13
N SER A 58 -1.63 -0.09 1.68
CA SER A 58 -2.67 0.53 2.51
C SER A 58 -3.75 -0.48 2.89
N ARG A 59 -4.16 -1.34 1.93
CA ARG A 59 -5.13 -2.40 2.19
C ARG A 59 -4.61 -3.42 3.21
N ARG A 60 -3.35 -3.85 3.08
CA ARG A 60 -2.73 -4.81 4.02
C ARG A 60 -2.51 -4.19 5.41
N PHE A 61 -2.12 -2.93 5.46
CA PHE A 61 -1.97 -2.17 6.71
C PHE A 61 -3.31 -2.06 7.43
N MET A 62 -4.37 -1.60 6.76
CA MET A 62 -5.71 -1.44 7.36
C MET A 62 -6.35 -2.75 7.81
N MET A 63 -5.98 -3.88 7.21
CA MET A 63 -6.39 -5.19 7.71
C MET A 63 -5.69 -5.57 9.03
N LYS A 64 -4.46 -5.10 9.26
CA LYS A 64 -3.61 -5.54 10.38
C LYS A 64 -3.43 -4.52 11.51
N ALA A 65 -3.61 -3.23 11.24
CA ALA A 65 -3.43 -2.12 12.17
C ALA A 65 -4.75 -1.37 12.38
N PHE A 66 -5.00 -0.93 13.61
CA PHE A 66 -6.27 -0.34 13.99
C PHE A 66 -6.32 1.15 13.63
N ASN A 67 -7.21 1.52 12.71
CA ASN A 67 -7.85 2.84 12.57
C ASN A 67 -6.94 4.09 12.47
N ILE A 68 -5.72 3.94 11.95
CA ILE A 68 -4.84 5.09 11.67
C ILE A 68 -4.72 5.30 10.16
N ASN A 69 -5.75 5.92 9.57
CA ASN A 69 -5.82 6.14 8.12
C ASN A 69 -4.67 7.04 7.62
N TRP A 70 -4.23 8.01 8.43
CA TRP A 70 -3.18 8.95 8.03
C TRP A 70 -1.83 8.27 7.76
N ILE A 71 -1.54 7.14 8.44
CA ILE A 71 -0.31 6.36 8.20
C ILE A 71 -0.29 5.79 6.77
N CYS A 72 -1.43 5.44 6.19
CA CYS A 72 -1.48 4.97 4.81
C CYS A 72 -1.02 6.06 3.83
N TYR A 73 -1.39 7.32 4.07
CA TYR A 73 -0.91 8.45 3.27
C TYR A 73 0.56 8.76 3.53
N LEU A 74 1.03 8.60 4.78
CA LEU A 74 2.45 8.70 5.11
C LEU A 74 3.27 7.64 4.35
N MET A 75 2.79 6.39 4.33
CA MET A 75 3.41 5.31 3.56
C MET A 75 3.44 5.63 2.08
N ALA A 76 2.34 6.17 1.53
CA ALA A 76 2.26 6.58 0.13
C ALA A 76 3.29 7.65 -0.22
N PHE A 77 3.43 8.66 0.65
CA PHE A 77 4.47 9.67 0.53
C PHE A 77 5.88 9.04 0.53
N PHE A 78 6.17 8.14 1.47
CA PHE A 78 7.48 7.48 1.55
C PHE A 78 7.78 6.54 0.38
N THR A 79 6.79 5.95 -0.28
CA THR A 79 7.01 5.17 -1.50
C THR A 79 7.41 6.02 -2.70
N ILE A 80 6.87 7.23 -2.83
CA ILE A 80 7.14 8.09 -4.00
C ILE A 80 8.32 9.03 -3.78
N LEU A 81 8.64 9.35 -2.52
CA LEU A 81 9.70 10.29 -2.16
C LEU A 81 11.04 9.93 -2.80
N PRO A 82 11.52 8.67 -2.79
CA PRO A 82 12.76 8.31 -3.45
C PRO A 82 12.71 8.60 -4.96
N THR A 83 11.63 8.24 -5.65
CA THR A 83 11.49 8.45 -7.09
C THR A 83 11.48 9.93 -7.43
N ILE A 84 10.70 10.74 -6.70
CA ILE A 84 10.64 12.18 -6.92
C ILE A 84 12.02 12.79 -6.68
N PHE A 85 12.68 12.40 -5.59
CA PHE A 85 14.05 12.85 -5.31
C PHE A 85 15.03 12.46 -6.42
N TRP A 86 14.93 11.25 -6.96
CA TRP A 86 15.76 10.79 -8.08
C TRP A 86 15.54 11.60 -9.35
N VAL A 87 14.27 11.85 -9.71
CA VAL A 87 13.88 12.65 -10.88
C VAL A 87 14.48 14.06 -10.82
N TYR A 88 14.48 14.71 -9.66
CA TYR A 88 15.01 16.06 -9.50
C TYR A 88 16.54 16.14 -9.31
N THR A 89 17.20 15.03 -8.98
CA THR A 89 18.65 15.03 -8.70
C THR A 89 19.48 14.43 -9.83
N LYS A 90 18.86 13.70 -10.76
CA LYS A 90 19.51 13.06 -11.90
C LYS A 90 18.77 13.42 -13.17
N ASP A 91 19.55 13.61 -14.25
CA ASP A 91 18.97 13.65 -15.57
C ASP A 91 18.50 12.24 -15.95
N VAL A 92 17.20 12.03 -15.83
CA VAL A 92 16.52 10.76 -16.09
C VAL A 92 15.89 10.72 -17.50
N GLY A 93 16.18 11.71 -18.34
CA GLY A 93 15.64 11.77 -19.71
C GLY A 93 14.14 12.08 -19.78
N LEU A 94 13.58 12.76 -18.77
CA LEU A 94 12.17 13.21 -18.78
C LEU A 94 11.95 14.50 -19.56
N ALA A 95 12.99 15.32 -19.78
CA ALA A 95 12.89 16.61 -20.46
C ALA A 95 11.70 17.45 -19.95
N GLU A 96 10.80 17.89 -20.82
CA GLU A 96 9.64 18.71 -20.47
C GLU A 96 8.52 17.93 -19.75
N THR A 97 8.56 16.60 -19.75
CA THR A 97 7.52 15.74 -19.14
C THR A 97 7.70 15.50 -17.64
N GLU A 98 8.77 16.04 -17.05
CA GLU A 98 9.13 15.85 -15.64
C GLU A 98 7.96 16.19 -14.69
N LEU A 99 7.38 17.38 -14.83
CA LEU A 99 6.28 17.84 -13.99
C LEU A 99 5.07 16.90 -14.09
N VAL A 100 4.72 16.49 -15.31
CA VAL A 100 3.58 15.61 -15.59
C VAL A 100 3.80 14.23 -14.96
N PHE A 101 5.02 13.70 -15.05
CA PHE A 101 5.40 12.45 -14.41
C PHE A 101 5.29 12.51 -12.88
N VAL A 102 5.80 13.57 -12.26
CA VAL A 102 5.75 13.78 -10.81
C VAL A 102 4.31 13.89 -10.33
N LEU A 103 3.49 14.72 -10.99
CA LEU A 103 2.07 14.88 -10.64
C LEU A 103 1.29 13.57 -10.80
N THR A 104 1.55 12.82 -11.88
CA THR A 104 0.93 11.51 -12.11
C THR A 104 1.32 10.51 -11.04
N THR A 105 2.58 10.50 -10.62
CA THR A 105 3.10 9.63 -9.56
C THR A 105 2.46 9.95 -8.21
N ILE A 106 2.39 11.23 -7.84
CA ILE A 106 1.70 11.71 -6.63
C ILE A 106 0.23 11.29 -6.68
N PHE A 107 -0.48 11.67 -7.75
CA PHE A 107 -1.90 11.38 -7.89
C PHE A 107 -2.17 9.88 -7.77
N SER A 108 -1.41 9.05 -8.49
CA SER A 108 -1.58 7.59 -8.50
C SER A 108 -1.32 6.96 -7.14
N ALA A 109 -0.26 7.37 -6.44
CA ALA A 109 0.08 6.84 -5.12
C ALA A 109 -1.00 7.15 -4.07
N PHE A 110 -1.46 8.40 -4.03
CA PHE A 110 -2.51 8.82 -3.09
C PHE A 110 -3.87 8.21 -3.44
N LEU A 111 -4.19 8.09 -4.73
CA LEU A 111 -5.39 7.40 -5.20
C LEU A 111 -5.38 5.92 -4.80
N GLY A 112 -4.23 5.25 -4.99
CA GLY A 112 -4.00 3.88 -4.55
C GLY A 112 -4.22 3.73 -3.05
N ALA A 113 -3.63 4.61 -2.25
CA ALA A 113 -3.79 4.62 -0.79
C ALA A 113 -5.27 4.80 -0.39
N TYR A 114 -5.96 5.77 -0.97
CA TYR A 114 -7.38 6.05 -0.71
C TYR A 114 -8.28 4.83 -0.96
N PHE A 115 -8.13 4.16 -2.11
CA PHE A 115 -8.90 2.95 -2.40
C PHE A 115 -8.46 1.77 -1.53
N GLY A 116 -7.16 1.68 -1.21
CA GLY A 116 -6.59 0.66 -0.34
C GLY A 116 -7.17 0.73 1.07
N ILE A 117 -7.31 1.93 1.63
CA ILE A 117 -7.91 2.16 2.95
C ILE A 117 -9.35 1.64 2.97
N ARG A 118 -10.18 2.08 2.02
CA ARG A 118 -11.60 1.69 1.93
C ARG A 118 -11.76 0.18 1.82
N ARG A 119 -11.04 -0.46 0.90
CA ARG A 119 -11.07 -1.92 0.72
C ARG A 119 -10.53 -2.67 1.94
N GLY A 120 -9.53 -2.12 2.63
CA GLY A 120 -8.95 -2.69 3.84
C GLY A 120 -9.94 -2.72 5.00
N VAL A 121 -10.64 -1.60 5.24
CA VAL A 121 -11.69 -1.49 6.27
C VAL A 121 -12.80 -2.51 6.01
N VAL A 122 -13.31 -2.59 4.78
CA VAL A 122 -14.38 -3.56 4.42
C VAL A 122 -13.92 -5.00 4.63
N LYS A 123 -12.70 -5.36 4.20
CA LYS A 123 -12.18 -6.72 4.41
C LYS A 123 -12.00 -7.05 5.87
N ARG A 124 -11.57 -6.10 6.68
CA ARG A 124 -11.40 -6.28 8.12
C ARG A 124 -12.74 -6.49 8.82
N ALA A 125 -13.76 -5.71 8.47
CA ALA A 125 -15.11 -5.88 9.00
C ALA A 125 -15.64 -7.29 8.72
N LYS A 126 -15.51 -7.77 7.47
CA LYS A 126 -15.88 -9.14 7.08
C LYS A 126 -15.11 -10.21 7.85
N TYR A 127 -13.82 -9.99 8.10
CA TYR A 127 -13.00 -10.93 8.86
C TYR A 127 -13.44 -11.02 10.33
N ILE A 128 -13.73 -9.88 10.96
CA ILE A 128 -14.23 -9.85 12.35
C ILE A 128 -15.61 -10.50 12.45
N GLN A 129 -16.48 -10.28 11.46
CA GLN A 129 -17.80 -10.90 11.41
C GLN A 129 -17.69 -12.43 11.36
N ARG A 130 -16.87 -12.99 10.46
CA ARG A 130 -16.64 -14.45 10.38
C ARG A 130 -16.10 -15.04 11.67
N LEU A 131 -15.15 -14.37 12.32
CA LEU A 131 -14.64 -14.82 13.61
C LEU A 131 -15.69 -14.82 14.72
N ARG A 132 -16.75 -14.01 14.60
CA ARG A 132 -17.86 -13.97 15.55
C ARG A 132 -18.82 -15.12 15.29
N GLU A 133 -19.16 -15.35 14.02
CA GLU A 133 -19.99 -16.46 13.56
C GLU A 133 -19.35 -17.82 13.95
N GLU A 134 -18.05 -18.01 13.66
CA GLU A 134 -17.31 -19.23 14.07
C GLU A 134 -17.30 -19.45 15.60
N LYS A 135 -17.21 -18.37 16.38
CA LYS A 135 -17.26 -18.47 17.85
C LYS A 135 -18.66 -18.83 18.36
N GLU A 136 -19.71 -18.41 17.68
CA GLU A 136 -21.07 -18.75 18.04
C GLU A 136 -21.39 -20.21 17.69
N GLU A 137 -20.92 -20.70 16.53
CA GLU A 137 -21.11 -22.07 16.04
C GLU A 137 -20.34 -23.16 16.79
N LEU A 138 -19.31 -22.82 17.58
CA LEU A 138 -18.61 -23.80 18.41
C LEU A 138 -19.56 -24.40 19.48
N PRO A 139 -19.71 -25.74 19.56
CA PRO A 139 -20.53 -26.38 20.60
C PRO A 139 -19.98 -26.04 21.98
N ASP A 140 -20.86 -25.92 22.98
CA ASP A 140 -20.53 -25.39 24.31
C ASP A 140 -19.41 -26.17 25.02
N SER A 141 -19.28 -27.47 24.74
CA SER A 141 -18.21 -28.33 25.22
C SER A 141 -16.80 -27.90 24.74
N LEU A 142 -16.68 -27.32 23.55
CA LEU A 142 -15.41 -26.80 23.01
C LEU A 142 -15.16 -25.35 23.42
N LYS A 143 -16.18 -24.63 23.91
CA LYS A 143 -16.04 -23.27 24.45
C LYS A 143 -15.42 -23.27 25.85
N ARG A 144 -15.59 -24.35 26.62
CA ARG A 144 -15.06 -24.52 27.98
C ARG A 144 -14.44 -25.90 28.20
N PRO A 145 -13.32 -26.22 27.53
CA PRO A 145 -12.67 -27.53 27.64
C PRO A 145 -12.15 -27.85 29.06
N HIS A 146 -12.13 -26.86 29.96
CA HIS A 146 -11.72 -27.04 31.35
C HIS A 146 -12.87 -27.43 32.29
N ASP A 147 -14.13 -27.25 31.89
CA ASP A 147 -15.28 -27.61 32.74
C ASP A 147 -15.44 -29.15 32.82
N ASP A 148 -15.02 -29.87 31.78
CA ASP A 148 -15.04 -31.35 31.72
C ASP A 148 -13.88 -32.00 32.50
N LEU A 149 -12.90 -31.22 33.00
CA LEU A 149 -11.74 -31.74 33.75
C LEU A 149 -12.00 -31.88 35.26
N ASN A 150 -13.15 -31.42 35.75
CA ASN A 150 -13.50 -31.43 37.18
C ASN A 150 -14.54 -32.50 37.53
N ILE A 151 -14.48 -33.65 36.86
CA ILE A 151 -15.24 -34.85 37.19
C ILE A 151 -14.29 -35.80 37.93
N ASN A 152 -14.07 -35.56 39.21
CA ASN A 152 -13.50 -36.52 40.17
C ASN A 152 -14.06 -36.24 41.56
#